data_AF-A0A966M5U7-F1
#
_entry.id   AF-A0A966M5U7-F1
#
_cell.length_a   1.000
_cell.length_b   1.000
_cell.length_c   1.000
_cell.angle_alpha   90.00
_cell.angle_beta   90.00
_cell.angle_gamma   90.00
#
_symmetry.space_group_name_H-M   'P 1'
#
loop_
_entity.id
_entity.type
_entity.pdbx_description
1 polymer ?
#
loop_
_entity_poly.entity_id
_entity_poly.type
_entity_poly.pdbx_seq_one_letter_code
_entity_poly.pdbx_strand_id
1 'polypeptide(L)'
;MTRSLVVALVAICTSVVTANPATAVVGGTSALGNTAVVRILNGSSSCSGALWTSRIVVTAGHCVVNSSGNVTTGAISVFAPGVSTQQSPQTISQSQIIVVDGFRKYSDFSQPDDIAFIVLASELPGGTITRLATTDEVAAWGRDGRVVTFLGYGRTSPNGPSSPVPHRIDQPLTSSTPWPGSFTATQTSTTGICSGDSGGPVVTQVGTDLVLIGINSAASGPCSPSSRPSMTGFVPAAFPALVKRALDATNVVALPSVTTASAVAIRTTNAILTGTVIANNLLTTTSFTYGLQPDLSGAVTTIEATTIAGNTATAFEAAAINLVPGTTYYFRANATNLAGTVSGAITQFTTLGGPPIVTSSDASSIASDSAVVAGTVNASSVSTQA
;
A
#
# COMPACT_ATOMS: atom_id res chain seq x y z
N MET A 1 -64.99 9.68 -64.58
CA MET A 1 -64.92 8.94 -63.30
C MET A 1 -63.79 7.93 -63.41
N THR A 2 -63.16 7.63 -62.27
CA THR A 2 -62.03 6.69 -62.02
C THR A 2 -60.66 7.07 -62.59
N ARG A 3 -59.54 7.05 -61.86
CA ARG A 3 -59.18 7.27 -60.43
C ARG A 3 -57.63 7.20 -60.45
N SER A 4 -56.91 8.31 -60.30
CA SER A 4 -55.43 8.28 -60.27
C SER A 4 -54.94 7.67 -58.96
N LEU A 5 -54.15 6.60 -59.04
CA LEU A 5 -53.53 5.94 -57.90
C LEU A 5 -52.25 6.69 -57.52
N VAL A 6 -52.27 7.44 -56.42
CA VAL A 6 -51.07 8.04 -55.82
C VAL A 6 -50.43 6.99 -54.93
N VAL A 7 -49.30 6.45 -55.36
CA VAL A 7 -48.46 5.57 -54.52
C VAL A 7 -47.58 6.46 -53.66
N ALA A 8 -47.93 6.59 -52.38
CA ALA A 8 -47.09 7.24 -51.38
C ALA A 8 -45.91 6.32 -51.04
N LEU A 9 -44.71 6.69 -51.49
CA LEU A 9 -43.47 6.04 -51.07
C LEU A 9 -43.19 6.48 -49.62
N VAL A 10 -43.55 5.64 -48.65
CA VAL A 10 -43.15 5.83 -47.26
C VAL A 10 -41.66 5.47 -47.16
N ALA A 11 -40.80 6.49 -47.16
CA ALA A 11 -39.41 6.34 -46.80
C ALA A 11 -39.33 6.02 -45.30
N ILE A 12 -39.28 4.73 -44.96
CA ILE A 12 -38.98 4.28 -43.59
C ILE A 12 -37.50 4.61 -43.35
N CYS A 13 -37.25 5.75 -42.73
CA CYS A 13 -35.95 6.10 -42.20
C CYS A 13 -35.69 5.19 -40.99
N THR A 14 -35.13 3.99 -41.24
CA THR A 14 -34.59 3.17 -40.17
C THR A 14 -33.37 3.88 -39.61
N SER A 15 -33.55 4.63 -38.53
CA SER A 15 -32.46 5.05 -37.68
C SER A 15 -31.69 3.79 -37.28
N VAL A 16 -30.49 3.61 -37.81
CA VAL A 16 -29.53 2.67 -37.26
C VAL A 16 -29.17 3.22 -35.89
N VAL A 17 -29.91 2.80 -34.87
CA VAL A 17 -29.49 2.98 -33.48
C VAL A 17 -28.28 2.08 -33.34
N THR A 18 -27.09 2.65 -33.48
CA THR A 18 -25.88 2.02 -32.93
C THR A 18 -26.08 2.01 -31.42
N ALA A 19 -26.61 0.92 -30.89
CA ALA A 19 -26.59 0.67 -29.46
C ALA A 19 -25.12 0.65 -29.06
N ASN A 20 -24.65 1.72 -28.42
CA ASN A 20 -23.35 1.68 -27.75
C ASN A 20 -23.40 0.48 -26.80
N PRO A 21 -22.49 -0.50 -26.92
CA PRO A 21 -22.52 -1.64 -26.03
C PRO A 21 -22.36 -1.12 -24.60
N ALA A 22 -23.32 -1.43 -23.74
CA ALA A 22 -23.23 -1.12 -22.33
C ALA A 22 -22.03 -1.90 -21.75
N THR A 23 -21.12 -1.17 -21.11
CA THR A 23 -19.78 -1.51 -20.60
C THR A 23 -19.75 -1.85 -19.11
N ALA A 24 -18.98 -2.85 -18.62
CA ALA A 24 -18.88 -3.13 -17.17
C ALA A 24 -18.27 -1.97 -16.43
N VAL A 25 -18.54 -1.86 -15.13
CA VAL A 25 -18.66 -0.54 -14.51
C VAL A 25 -19.63 0.30 -15.34
N VAL A 26 -20.87 0.50 -14.87
CA VAL A 26 -21.90 1.16 -15.67
C VAL A 26 -21.41 2.54 -16.15
N GLY A 27 -21.50 2.79 -17.46
CA GLY A 27 -20.96 4.01 -18.09
C GLY A 27 -19.43 4.08 -18.21
N GLY A 28 -18.73 2.98 -17.93
CA GLY A 28 -17.28 2.84 -18.08
C GLY A 28 -16.82 2.57 -19.52
N THR A 29 -15.57 2.14 -19.65
CA THR A 29 -14.97 1.74 -20.94
C THR A 29 -14.21 0.44 -20.79
N SER A 30 -14.01 -0.30 -21.89
CA SER A 30 -13.27 -1.58 -21.84
C SER A 30 -11.89 -1.39 -21.21
N ALA A 31 -11.53 -2.35 -20.37
CA ALA A 31 -10.22 -2.50 -19.74
C ALA A 31 -9.60 -3.85 -20.12
N LEU A 32 -10.00 -4.42 -21.26
CA LEU A 32 -9.39 -5.63 -21.80
C LEU A 32 -7.87 -5.45 -21.90
N GLY A 33 -7.12 -6.43 -21.40
CA GLY A 33 -5.66 -6.40 -21.28
C GLY A 33 -5.15 -5.69 -20.03
N ASN A 34 -6.00 -5.06 -19.21
CA ASN A 34 -5.56 -4.50 -17.93
C ASN A 34 -5.31 -5.62 -16.93
N THR A 35 -4.04 -5.86 -16.63
CA THR A 35 -3.66 -7.01 -15.84
C THR A 35 -3.75 -6.82 -14.32
N ALA A 36 -4.22 -5.66 -13.85
CA ALA A 36 -4.49 -5.43 -12.43
C ALA A 36 -5.77 -6.12 -11.95
N VAL A 37 -6.70 -6.44 -12.86
CA VAL A 37 -8.04 -6.97 -12.51
C VAL A 37 -8.22 -8.41 -12.97
N VAL A 38 -8.77 -9.24 -12.08
CA VAL A 38 -9.20 -10.61 -12.37
C VAL A 38 -10.70 -10.75 -12.16
N ARG A 39 -11.29 -11.77 -12.81
CA ARG A 39 -12.63 -12.25 -12.48
C ARG A 39 -12.53 -13.42 -11.51
N ILE A 40 -13.44 -13.45 -10.52
CA ILE A 40 -13.55 -14.49 -9.52
C ILE A 40 -14.96 -15.09 -9.61
N LEU A 41 -15.06 -16.41 -9.77
CA LEU A 41 -16.32 -17.14 -9.64
C LEU A 41 -16.26 -18.07 -8.43
N ASN A 42 -17.22 -17.92 -7.53
CA ASN A 42 -17.37 -18.74 -6.34
C ASN A 42 -18.80 -19.28 -6.26
N GLY A 43 -19.00 -20.52 -6.74
CA GLY A 43 -20.34 -21.07 -6.96
C GLY A 43 -21.13 -20.19 -7.94
N SER A 44 -22.30 -19.70 -7.51
CA SER A 44 -23.13 -18.77 -8.29
C SER A 44 -22.69 -17.30 -8.16
N SER A 45 -21.76 -16.98 -7.25
CA SER A 45 -21.26 -15.62 -7.05
C SER A 45 -20.22 -15.27 -8.11
N SER A 46 -20.36 -14.09 -8.71
CA SER A 46 -19.37 -13.51 -9.62
C SER A 46 -18.85 -12.23 -8.98
N CYS A 47 -17.54 -12.17 -8.75
CA CYS A 47 -16.83 -11.01 -8.22
C CYS A 47 -15.65 -10.64 -9.12
N SER A 48 -15.00 -9.54 -8.76
CA SER A 48 -13.72 -9.10 -9.30
C SER A 48 -12.64 -9.19 -8.23
N GLY A 49 -11.38 -9.03 -8.63
CA GLY A 49 -10.23 -9.05 -7.72
C GLY A 49 -9.09 -8.20 -8.26
N ALA A 50 -8.28 -7.66 -7.36
CA ALA A 50 -7.02 -7.01 -7.67
C ALA A 50 -5.87 -8.03 -7.65
N LEU A 51 -5.23 -8.31 -8.78
CA LEU A 51 -4.02 -9.14 -8.84
C LEU A 51 -2.82 -8.32 -8.37
N TRP A 52 -2.58 -8.32 -7.05
CA TRP A 52 -1.53 -7.52 -6.43
C TRP A 52 -0.13 -8.11 -6.67
N THR A 53 0.01 -9.43 -6.56
CA THR A 53 1.23 -10.15 -6.94
C THR A 53 0.87 -11.25 -7.95
N SER A 54 1.85 -11.98 -8.48
CA SER A 54 1.58 -13.15 -9.35
C SER A 54 0.71 -14.22 -8.68
N ARG A 55 0.61 -14.23 -7.35
CA ARG A 55 -0.14 -15.24 -6.58
C ARG A 55 -1.14 -14.69 -5.56
N ILE A 56 -1.23 -13.38 -5.37
CA ILE A 56 -2.13 -12.79 -4.39
C ILE A 56 -3.18 -11.94 -5.11
N VAL A 57 -4.43 -12.33 -4.95
CA VAL A 57 -5.60 -11.55 -5.35
C VAL A 57 -6.23 -10.94 -4.11
N VAL A 58 -6.36 -9.62 -4.06
CA VAL A 58 -7.16 -8.91 -3.05
C VAL A 58 -8.59 -8.81 -3.56
N THR A 59 -9.57 -9.11 -2.72
CA THR A 59 -11.00 -9.06 -3.08
C THR A 59 -11.84 -8.66 -1.86
N ALA A 60 -13.16 -8.58 -2.02
CA ALA A 60 -14.07 -8.31 -0.91
C ALA A 60 -14.30 -9.58 -0.07
N GLY A 61 -14.44 -9.42 1.25
CA GLY A 61 -14.72 -10.52 2.17
C GLY A 61 -16.00 -11.28 1.79
N HIS A 62 -17.05 -10.56 1.41
CA HIS A 62 -18.33 -11.15 1.01
C HIS A 62 -18.27 -11.99 -0.27
N CYS A 63 -17.18 -11.91 -1.05
CA CYS A 63 -16.97 -12.77 -2.22
C CYS A 63 -16.53 -14.18 -1.82
N VAL A 64 -15.99 -14.36 -0.62
CA VAL A 64 -15.41 -15.62 -0.14
C VAL A 64 -15.96 -16.08 1.22
N VAL A 65 -16.78 -15.28 1.87
CA VAL A 65 -17.43 -15.60 3.16
C VAL A 65 -18.96 -15.54 3.01
N ASN A 66 -19.64 -16.59 3.44
CA ASN A 66 -21.10 -16.64 3.43
C ASN A 66 -21.74 -15.86 4.61
N SER A 67 -23.07 -15.82 4.67
CA SER A 67 -23.80 -15.10 5.73
C SER A 67 -23.63 -15.69 7.13
N SER A 68 -23.28 -16.98 7.23
CA SER A 68 -22.97 -17.65 8.49
C SER A 68 -21.54 -17.40 8.96
N GLY A 69 -20.72 -16.68 8.18
CA GLY A 69 -19.31 -16.43 8.49
C GLY A 69 -18.38 -17.56 8.10
N ASN A 70 -18.84 -18.54 7.31
CA ASN A 70 -17.99 -19.61 6.84
C ASN A 70 -17.21 -19.14 5.60
N VAL A 71 -15.89 -19.29 5.67
CA VAL A 71 -15.00 -19.10 4.54
C VAL A 71 -15.22 -20.23 3.54
N THR A 72 -15.19 -19.88 2.27
CA THR A 72 -15.33 -20.82 1.15
C THR A 72 -14.23 -21.89 1.21
N THR A 73 -14.63 -23.16 1.19
CA THR A 73 -13.71 -24.31 1.16
C THR A 73 -13.66 -24.99 -0.21
N GLY A 74 -14.70 -24.80 -1.04
CA GLY A 74 -14.73 -25.31 -2.41
C GLY A 74 -13.81 -24.53 -3.36
N ALA A 75 -13.46 -25.12 -4.50
CA ALA A 75 -12.62 -24.47 -5.50
C ALA A 75 -13.30 -23.22 -6.07
N ILE A 76 -12.60 -22.10 -6.02
CA ILE A 76 -12.96 -20.83 -6.66
C ILE A 76 -12.26 -20.80 -8.02
N SER A 77 -12.93 -20.26 -9.04
CA SER A 77 -12.33 -20.06 -10.36
C SER A 77 -11.83 -18.62 -10.50
N VAL A 78 -10.50 -18.43 -10.53
CA VAL A 78 -9.87 -17.13 -10.80
C VAL A 78 -9.37 -17.11 -12.24
N PHE A 79 -9.91 -16.22 -13.06
CA PHE A 79 -9.51 -16.07 -14.46
C PHE A 79 -8.18 -15.33 -14.58
N ALA A 80 -7.45 -15.56 -15.68
CA ALA A 80 -6.30 -14.76 -16.03
C ALA A 80 -6.65 -13.25 -16.05
N PRO A 81 -5.71 -12.37 -15.68
CA PRO A 81 -6.04 -10.97 -15.47
C PRO A 81 -6.30 -10.27 -16.81
N GLY A 82 -7.27 -9.36 -16.83
CA GLY A 82 -7.56 -8.51 -17.97
C GLY A 82 -8.22 -9.21 -19.18
N VAL A 83 -8.49 -10.52 -19.13
CA VAL A 83 -8.95 -11.29 -20.29
C VAL A 83 -10.47 -11.23 -20.49
N SER A 84 -10.92 -11.58 -21.70
CA SER A 84 -12.32 -11.98 -21.91
C SER A 84 -12.54 -13.39 -21.38
N THR A 85 -13.42 -13.58 -20.41
CA THR A 85 -13.66 -14.90 -19.78
C THR A 85 -14.37 -15.89 -20.69
N GLN A 86 -14.96 -15.41 -21.79
CA GLN A 86 -15.55 -16.25 -22.84
C GLN A 86 -14.47 -16.79 -23.80
N GLN A 87 -13.45 -15.97 -24.10
CA GLN A 87 -12.39 -16.34 -25.04
C GLN A 87 -11.22 -17.06 -24.35
N SER A 88 -10.96 -16.72 -23.08
CA SER A 88 -9.90 -17.29 -22.25
C SER A 88 -10.51 -17.90 -20.98
N PRO A 89 -11.12 -19.10 -21.06
CA PRO A 89 -11.88 -19.70 -19.96
C PRO A 89 -11.01 -20.39 -18.90
N GLN A 90 -9.68 -20.41 -19.08
CA GLN A 90 -8.75 -21.07 -18.16
C GLN A 90 -8.70 -20.33 -16.83
N THR A 91 -8.73 -21.09 -15.73
CA THR A 91 -8.80 -20.56 -14.37
C THR A 91 -7.83 -21.26 -13.44
N ILE A 92 -7.40 -20.54 -12.41
CA ILE A 92 -6.59 -21.06 -11.30
C ILE A 92 -7.44 -21.05 -10.03
N SER A 93 -7.29 -22.10 -9.23
CA SER A 93 -7.91 -22.20 -7.91
C SER A 93 -7.04 -21.58 -6.82
N GLN A 94 -7.66 -21.31 -5.67
CA GLN A 94 -6.95 -20.88 -4.47
C GLN A 94 -6.18 -22.03 -3.81
N SER A 95 -5.01 -21.74 -3.24
CA SER A 95 -4.37 -22.58 -2.21
C SER A 95 -4.79 -22.18 -0.81
N GLN A 96 -5.12 -20.91 -0.59
CA GLN A 96 -5.54 -20.40 0.71
C GLN A 96 -6.44 -19.18 0.56
N ILE A 97 -7.39 -19.01 1.48
CA ILE A 97 -8.19 -17.79 1.62
C ILE A 97 -7.91 -17.21 3.01
N ILE A 98 -7.62 -15.92 3.04
CA ILE A 98 -7.34 -15.16 4.26
C ILE A 98 -8.37 -14.06 4.37
N VAL A 99 -9.07 -14.02 5.49
CA VAL A 99 -10.16 -13.09 5.76
C VAL A 99 -9.93 -12.42 7.11
N VAL A 100 -10.68 -11.35 7.37
CA VAL A 100 -10.74 -10.76 8.71
C VAL A 100 -11.46 -11.73 9.63
N ASP A 101 -10.85 -12.05 10.78
CA ASP A 101 -11.40 -13.01 11.73
C ASP A 101 -12.77 -12.52 12.25
N GLY A 102 -13.79 -13.37 12.14
CA GLY A 102 -15.15 -13.03 12.55
C GLY A 102 -15.96 -12.22 11.53
N PHE A 103 -15.39 -11.87 10.37
CA PHE A 103 -16.15 -11.27 9.27
C PHE A 103 -17.31 -12.19 8.85
N ARG A 104 -18.51 -11.63 8.68
CA ARG A 104 -19.65 -12.33 8.06
C ARG A 104 -20.46 -11.36 7.23
N LYS A 105 -21.05 -11.83 6.13
CA LYS A 105 -21.95 -11.03 5.29
C LYS A 105 -23.34 -10.95 5.92
N TYR A 106 -23.71 -9.83 6.55
CA TYR A 106 -25.01 -9.71 7.23
C TYR A 106 -26.05 -8.91 6.44
N SER A 107 -25.64 -8.17 5.41
CA SER A 107 -26.56 -7.44 4.53
C SER A 107 -25.97 -7.23 3.13
N ASP A 108 -26.77 -6.69 2.22
CA ASP A 108 -26.29 -6.19 0.93
C ASP A 108 -25.80 -4.73 1.00
N PHE A 109 -25.81 -4.12 2.19
CA PHE A 109 -25.20 -2.82 2.44
C PHE A 109 -23.72 -2.95 2.77
N SER A 110 -23.02 -1.83 2.62
CA SER A 110 -21.63 -1.71 3.01
C SER A 110 -21.44 -2.06 4.49
N GLN A 111 -20.44 -2.87 4.80
CA GLN A 111 -20.10 -3.31 6.15
C GLN A 111 -18.60 -3.13 6.40
N PRO A 112 -18.17 -2.93 7.66
CA PRO A 112 -16.75 -2.81 7.99
C PRO A 112 -15.98 -4.08 7.61
N ASP A 113 -14.68 -3.92 7.37
CA ASP A 113 -13.72 -5.01 7.22
C ASP A 113 -13.98 -5.97 6.04
N ASP A 114 -14.73 -5.52 5.02
CA ASP A 114 -15.09 -6.31 3.85
C ASP A 114 -13.93 -6.46 2.85
N ILE A 115 -12.88 -7.14 3.31
CA ILE A 115 -11.66 -7.43 2.55
C ILE A 115 -11.21 -8.87 2.79
N ALA A 116 -10.66 -9.48 1.75
CA ALA A 116 -10.05 -10.80 1.79
C ALA A 116 -8.88 -10.89 0.80
N PHE A 117 -8.02 -11.87 1.05
CA PHE A 117 -6.91 -12.22 0.19
C PHE A 117 -7.06 -13.67 -0.24
N ILE A 118 -7.00 -13.90 -1.55
CA ILE A 118 -6.94 -15.22 -2.15
C ILE A 118 -5.50 -15.45 -2.58
N VAL A 119 -4.89 -16.49 -2.01
CA VAL A 119 -3.57 -16.97 -2.45
C VAL A 119 -3.81 -18.05 -3.49
N LEU A 120 -3.24 -17.87 -4.69
CA LEU A 120 -3.44 -18.75 -5.84
C LEU A 120 -2.54 -19.99 -5.76
N ALA A 121 -3.06 -21.13 -6.22
CA ALA A 121 -2.33 -22.39 -6.25
C ALA A 121 -1.09 -22.36 -7.19
N SER A 122 -1.14 -21.52 -8.23
CA SER A 122 -0.03 -21.26 -9.15
C SER A 122 -0.02 -19.80 -9.59
N GLU A 123 1.09 -19.35 -10.19
CA GLU A 123 1.25 -17.98 -10.63
C GLU A 123 0.32 -17.63 -11.81
N LEU A 124 -0.25 -16.43 -11.79
CA LEU A 124 -0.82 -15.76 -12.95
C LEU A 124 0.20 -14.79 -13.54
N PRO A 125 0.42 -14.80 -14.87
CA PRO A 125 1.21 -13.78 -15.52
C PRO A 125 0.48 -12.44 -15.46
N GLY A 126 1.22 -11.35 -15.25
CA GLY A 126 0.69 -9.99 -15.39
C GLY A 126 0.29 -9.25 -14.11
N GLY A 127 1.09 -9.25 -13.06
CA GLY A 127 0.90 -8.24 -12.00
C GLY A 127 1.42 -6.87 -12.45
N THR A 128 0.55 -5.89 -12.71
CA THR A 128 0.96 -4.50 -12.97
C THR A 128 0.96 -3.62 -11.73
N ILE A 129 0.27 -4.04 -10.66
CA ILE A 129 0.26 -3.32 -9.38
C ILE A 129 1.65 -3.41 -8.78
N THR A 130 2.32 -2.27 -8.61
CA THR A 130 3.70 -2.22 -8.13
C THR A 130 3.78 -2.11 -6.61
N ARG A 131 2.74 -1.55 -5.96
CA ARG A 131 2.64 -1.45 -4.50
C ARG A 131 1.22 -1.18 -4.01
N LEU A 132 1.03 -1.36 -2.71
CA LEU A 132 -0.16 -0.91 -1.98
C LEU A 132 -0.01 0.57 -1.60
N ALA A 133 -1.11 1.32 -1.62
CA ALA A 133 -1.16 2.66 -1.04
C ALA A 133 -1.09 2.58 0.49
N THR A 134 -0.43 3.54 1.14
CA THR A 134 -0.54 3.70 2.59
C THR A 134 -1.89 4.33 2.97
N THR A 135 -2.35 4.14 4.20
CA THR A 135 -3.58 4.79 4.67
C THR A 135 -3.49 6.32 4.65
N ASP A 136 -2.30 6.87 4.87
CA ASP A 136 -2.05 8.31 4.85
C ASP A 136 -2.10 8.88 3.44
N GLU A 137 -1.56 8.15 2.46
CA GLU A 137 -1.69 8.50 1.03
C GLU A 137 -3.16 8.55 0.62
N VAL A 138 -3.94 7.52 0.96
CA VAL A 138 -5.37 7.47 0.61
C VAL A 138 -6.16 8.59 1.29
N ALA A 139 -5.87 8.88 2.56
CA ALA A 139 -6.51 9.99 3.27
C ALA A 139 -6.16 11.36 2.68
N ALA A 140 -4.90 11.57 2.27
CA ALA A 140 -4.49 12.79 1.58
C ALA A 140 -5.18 12.94 0.23
N TRP A 141 -5.16 11.89 -0.59
CA TRP A 141 -5.82 11.89 -1.90
C TRP A 141 -7.33 12.04 -1.81
N GLY A 142 -7.96 11.55 -0.75
CA GLY A 142 -9.38 11.78 -0.46
C GLY A 142 -9.70 13.25 -0.15
N ARG A 143 -8.82 13.96 0.56
CA ARG A 143 -8.95 15.41 0.79
C ARG A 143 -8.75 16.21 -0.49
N ASP A 144 -7.84 15.76 -1.35
CA ASP A 144 -7.53 16.43 -2.63
C ASP A 144 -8.54 16.14 -3.73
N GLY A 145 -9.48 15.21 -3.51
CA GLY A 145 -10.43 14.77 -4.53
C GLY A 145 -9.74 14.06 -5.71
N ARG A 146 -8.63 13.35 -5.45
CA ARG A 146 -7.84 12.68 -6.48
C ARG A 146 -8.71 11.74 -7.30
N VAL A 147 -8.61 11.85 -8.62
CA VAL A 147 -9.29 10.94 -9.56
C VAL A 147 -8.54 9.60 -9.59
N VAL A 148 -9.29 8.51 -9.41
CA VAL A 148 -8.78 7.14 -9.34
C VAL A 148 -9.57 6.23 -10.26
N THR A 149 -8.95 5.15 -10.72
CA THR A 149 -9.54 4.23 -11.69
C THR A 149 -10.09 3.00 -11.00
N PHE A 150 -11.38 2.75 -11.19
CA PHE A 150 -12.09 1.54 -10.78
C PHE A 150 -12.02 0.53 -11.90
N LEU A 151 -11.82 -0.74 -11.56
CA LEU A 151 -11.76 -1.85 -12.52
C LEU A 151 -12.67 -2.99 -12.06
N GLY A 152 -13.34 -3.66 -13.01
CA GLY A 152 -14.16 -4.81 -12.67
C GLY A 152 -14.83 -5.52 -13.84
N TYR A 153 -15.37 -6.70 -13.54
CA TYR A 153 -16.16 -7.58 -14.42
C TYR A 153 -17.65 -7.55 -14.07
N GLY A 154 -18.11 -6.54 -13.32
CA GLY A 154 -19.49 -6.40 -12.90
C GLY A 154 -20.45 -6.14 -14.03
N ARG A 155 -21.71 -5.87 -13.69
CA ARG A 155 -22.73 -5.56 -14.69
C ARG A 155 -22.43 -4.23 -15.36
N THR A 156 -22.88 -4.16 -16.61
CA THR A 156 -22.67 -3.01 -17.47
C THR A 156 -23.87 -2.07 -17.55
N SER A 157 -24.98 -2.54 -17.01
CA SER A 157 -26.26 -1.87 -16.89
C SER A 157 -26.93 -2.38 -15.62
N PRO A 158 -27.88 -1.62 -15.02
CA PRO A 158 -28.46 -1.96 -13.72
C PRO A 158 -29.02 -3.39 -13.61
N ASN A 159 -29.68 -3.85 -14.68
CA ASN A 159 -30.38 -5.13 -14.73
C ASN A 159 -29.71 -6.15 -15.67
N GLY A 160 -28.50 -5.86 -16.17
CA GLY A 160 -27.78 -6.74 -17.09
C GLY A 160 -27.02 -7.88 -16.40
N PRO A 161 -26.48 -8.85 -17.16
CA PRO A 161 -25.54 -9.82 -16.63
C PRO A 161 -24.19 -9.16 -16.32
N SER A 162 -23.36 -9.83 -15.50
CA SER A 162 -21.95 -9.48 -15.35
C SER A 162 -21.21 -9.65 -16.68
N SER A 163 -20.29 -8.73 -16.97
CA SER A 163 -19.56 -8.74 -18.23
C SER A 163 -18.53 -9.87 -18.31
N PRO A 164 -18.33 -10.48 -19.48
CA PRO A 164 -17.20 -11.37 -19.71
C PRO A 164 -15.87 -10.62 -19.89
N VAL A 165 -15.89 -9.30 -20.09
CA VAL A 165 -14.72 -8.45 -20.34
C VAL A 165 -14.57 -7.43 -19.21
N PRO A 166 -13.36 -7.15 -18.71
CA PRO A 166 -13.17 -6.15 -17.67
C PRO A 166 -13.34 -4.76 -18.24
N HIS A 167 -13.73 -3.85 -17.37
CA HIS A 167 -13.91 -2.45 -17.74
C HIS A 167 -13.47 -1.54 -16.61
N ARG A 168 -13.39 -0.24 -16.92
CA ARG A 168 -12.94 0.78 -16.02
C ARG A 168 -13.78 2.05 -16.04
N ILE A 169 -13.78 2.77 -14.94
CA ILE A 169 -14.23 4.17 -14.87
C ILE A 169 -13.32 4.95 -13.93
N ASP A 170 -13.15 6.23 -14.21
CA ASP A 170 -12.42 7.14 -13.33
C ASP A 170 -13.43 7.91 -12.45
N GLN A 171 -13.20 7.95 -11.15
CA GLN A 171 -14.00 8.73 -10.19
C GLN A 171 -13.09 9.40 -9.16
N PRO A 172 -13.43 10.63 -8.69
CA PRO A 172 -12.72 11.26 -7.59
C PRO A 172 -13.00 10.57 -6.26
N LEU A 173 -11.94 10.37 -5.47
CA LEU A 173 -12.05 10.04 -4.06
C LEU A 173 -12.78 11.16 -3.30
N THR A 174 -13.34 10.81 -2.14
CA THR A 174 -13.88 11.81 -1.21
C THR A 174 -13.19 11.71 0.14
N SER A 175 -13.31 12.75 0.95
CA SER A 175 -12.75 12.79 2.30
C SER A 175 -13.54 11.97 3.32
N SER A 176 -14.64 11.32 2.93
CA SER A 176 -15.45 10.50 3.84
C SER A 176 -14.82 9.13 4.04
N THR A 177 -14.64 8.74 5.30
CA THR A 177 -14.13 7.41 5.70
C THR A 177 -15.10 6.78 6.71
N PRO A 178 -16.10 6.01 6.26
CA PRO A 178 -17.13 5.43 7.13
C PRO A 178 -16.57 4.55 8.25
N TRP A 179 -15.47 3.85 7.97
CA TRP A 179 -14.76 2.99 8.92
C TRP A 179 -13.24 3.14 8.82
N PRO A 180 -12.49 2.76 9.88
CA PRO A 180 -11.05 2.59 9.80
C PRO A 180 -10.66 1.71 8.61
N GLY A 181 -9.65 2.13 7.84
CA GLY A 181 -9.18 1.39 6.67
C GLY A 181 -10.09 1.43 5.43
N SER A 182 -11.22 2.14 5.50
CA SER A 182 -12.10 2.34 4.34
C SER A 182 -11.79 3.64 3.60
N PHE A 183 -12.17 3.69 2.33
CA PHE A 183 -12.20 4.91 1.51
C PHE A 183 -13.50 5.01 0.74
N THR A 184 -13.82 6.21 0.27
CA THR A 184 -14.99 6.45 -0.57
C THR A 184 -14.62 7.23 -1.83
N ALA A 185 -15.42 7.05 -2.87
CA ALA A 185 -15.34 7.82 -4.10
C ALA A 185 -16.75 8.16 -4.58
N THR A 186 -16.85 9.18 -5.43
CA THR A 186 -18.14 9.57 -6.00
C THR A 186 -18.69 8.50 -6.93
N GLN A 187 -20.01 8.45 -7.03
CA GLN A 187 -20.71 7.80 -8.14
C GLN A 187 -21.78 8.75 -8.67
N THR A 188 -22.45 8.37 -9.76
CA THR A 188 -23.65 9.08 -10.25
C THR A 188 -24.84 8.13 -10.32
N SER A 189 -26.01 8.66 -10.69
CA SER A 189 -27.19 7.84 -10.95
C SER A 189 -27.06 6.96 -12.20
N THR A 190 -26.14 7.28 -13.10
CA THR A 190 -25.97 6.60 -14.39
C THR A 190 -24.62 5.95 -14.56
N THR A 191 -23.65 6.24 -13.68
CA THR A 191 -22.27 5.75 -13.81
C THR A 191 -21.69 5.31 -12.48
N GLY A 192 -20.93 4.21 -12.51
CA GLY A 192 -20.23 3.70 -11.34
C GLY A 192 -20.22 2.16 -11.25
N ILE A 193 -19.72 1.65 -10.13
CA ILE A 193 -19.58 0.21 -9.92
C ILE A 193 -20.93 -0.46 -9.65
N CYS A 194 -21.01 -1.76 -9.93
CA CYS A 194 -22.23 -2.54 -9.87
C CYS A 194 -21.98 -3.95 -9.32
N SER A 195 -23.04 -4.75 -9.16
CA SER A 195 -22.93 -6.16 -8.79
C SER A 195 -21.91 -6.88 -9.67
N GLY A 196 -20.94 -7.53 -9.03
CA GLY A 196 -19.81 -8.23 -9.66
C GLY A 196 -18.53 -7.42 -9.81
N ASP A 197 -18.57 -6.09 -9.59
CA ASP A 197 -17.37 -5.28 -9.41
C ASP A 197 -16.79 -5.39 -7.99
N SER A 198 -17.53 -5.99 -7.06
CA SER A 198 -17.07 -6.33 -5.70
C SER A 198 -15.72 -7.02 -5.73
N GLY A 199 -14.78 -6.53 -4.94
CA GLY A 199 -13.39 -6.96 -4.88
C GLY A 199 -12.49 -6.41 -6.00
N GLY A 200 -13.07 -5.75 -7.00
CA GLY A 200 -12.32 -5.15 -8.11
C GLY A 200 -11.35 -4.05 -7.65
N PRO A 201 -10.22 -3.87 -8.34
CA PRO A 201 -9.21 -2.91 -7.94
C PRO A 201 -9.66 -1.46 -8.12
N VAL A 202 -9.23 -0.62 -7.18
CA VAL A 202 -9.19 0.83 -7.30
C VAL A 202 -7.72 1.24 -7.31
N VAL A 203 -7.26 1.83 -8.42
CA VAL A 203 -5.84 2.11 -8.66
C VAL A 203 -5.60 3.57 -9.02
N THR A 204 -4.39 4.04 -8.79
CA THR A 204 -3.89 5.33 -9.30
C THR A 204 -2.45 5.19 -9.75
N GLN A 205 -2.05 6.02 -10.71
CA GLN A 205 -0.64 6.18 -11.07
C GLN A 205 0.05 7.15 -10.11
N VAL A 206 1.25 6.81 -9.62
CA VAL A 206 2.15 7.71 -8.86
C VAL A 206 3.54 7.61 -9.46
N GLY A 207 3.94 8.58 -10.28
CA GLY A 207 5.16 8.46 -11.09
C GLY A 207 5.05 7.24 -12.03
N THR A 208 5.98 6.30 -11.92
CA THR A 208 5.95 5.03 -12.67
C THR A 208 5.15 3.92 -11.99
N ASP A 209 4.74 4.10 -10.74
CA ASP A 209 4.01 3.09 -9.97
C ASP A 209 2.52 3.07 -10.31
N LEU A 210 2.00 1.86 -10.56
CA LEU A 210 0.57 1.60 -10.49
C LEU A 210 0.24 1.14 -9.06
N VAL A 211 -0.40 2.02 -8.30
CA VAL A 211 -0.64 1.84 -6.87
C VAL A 211 -2.06 1.32 -6.66
N LEU A 212 -2.20 0.22 -5.91
CA LEU A 212 -3.50 -0.27 -5.44
C LEU A 212 -3.92 0.54 -4.21
N ILE A 213 -4.96 1.36 -4.38
CA ILE A 213 -5.62 2.09 -3.30
C ILE A 213 -6.42 1.11 -2.44
N GLY A 214 -7.19 0.25 -3.11
CA GLY A 214 -7.87 -0.84 -2.46
C GLY A 214 -8.89 -1.52 -3.35
N ILE A 215 -9.88 -2.15 -2.73
CA ILE A 215 -10.88 -2.94 -3.44
C ILE A 215 -12.29 -2.37 -3.27
N ASN A 216 -13.14 -2.60 -4.27
CA ASN A 216 -14.56 -2.27 -4.22
C ASN A 216 -15.29 -3.16 -3.21
N SER A 217 -16.07 -2.60 -2.29
CA SER A 217 -16.94 -3.39 -1.39
C SER A 217 -18.40 -3.22 -1.75
N ALA A 218 -18.92 -1.99 -1.63
CA ALA A 218 -20.34 -1.71 -1.81
C ALA A 218 -20.56 -0.34 -2.43
N ALA A 219 -21.75 -0.14 -3.00
CA ALA A 219 -22.05 1.00 -3.84
C ALA A 219 -23.52 1.38 -3.86
N SER A 220 -23.77 2.68 -3.97
CA SER A 220 -25.03 3.25 -4.46
C SER A 220 -24.75 4.10 -5.71
N GLY A 221 -25.71 4.13 -6.63
CA GLY A 221 -25.60 4.73 -7.95
C GLY A 221 -26.42 3.96 -8.99
N PRO A 222 -25.85 3.56 -10.12
CA PRO A 222 -26.62 3.01 -11.25
C PRO A 222 -27.34 1.71 -10.90
N CYS A 223 -26.74 0.85 -10.07
CA CYS A 223 -27.32 -0.45 -9.71
C CYS A 223 -28.03 -0.48 -8.36
N SER A 224 -27.99 0.62 -7.62
CA SER A 224 -28.65 0.79 -6.32
C SER A 224 -28.95 2.28 -6.14
N PRO A 225 -30.10 2.76 -6.62
CA PRO A 225 -30.42 4.19 -6.66
C PRO A 225 -30.31 4.86 -5.29
N SER A 226 -29.73 6.06 -5.25
CA SER A 226 -29.58 6.88 -4.05
C SER A 226 -29.63 8.35 -4.42
N SER A 227 -30.12 9.19 -3.51
CA SER A 227 -30.04 10.65 -3.63
C SER A 227 -28.62 11.18 -3.50
N ARG A 228 -27.70 10.36 -2.94
CA ARG A 228 -26.28 10.66 -2.79
C ARG A 228 -25.44 9.43 -3.16
N PRO A 229 -25.29 9.13 -4.47
CA PRO A 229 -24.49 7.98 -4.92
C PRO A 229 -23.05 8.04 -4.43
N SER A 230 -22.54 6.91 -3.97
CA SER A 230 -21.20 6.77 -3.43
C SER A 230 -20.77 5.30 -3.44
N MET A 231 -19.47 5.05 -3.51
CA MET A 231 -18.86 3.73 -3.26
C MET A 231 -18.12 3.73 -1.93
N THR A 232 -18.02 2.56 -1.31
CA THR A 232 -17.09 2.27 -0.21
C THR A 232 -16.18 1.10 -0.59
N GLY A 233 -14.90 1.23 -0.24
CA GLY A 233 -13.86 0.26 -0.50
C GLY A 233 -12.88 0.18 0.67
N PHE A 234 -12.01 -0.81 0.66
CA PHE A 234 -11.07 -1.07 1.76
C PHE A 234 -9.62 -1.08 1.29
N VAL A 235 -8.77 -0.38 2.05
CA VAL A 235 -7.33 -0.22 1.79
C VAL A 235 -6.58 -1.44 2.36
N PRO A 236 -5.87 -2.24 1.53
CA PRO A 236 -5.19 -3.44 2.00
C PRO A 236 -4.13 -3.16 3.08
N ALA A 237 -3.43 -2.03 2.99
CA ALA A 237 -2.43 -1.62 3.97
C ALA A 237 -3.01 -1.32 5.37
N ALA A 238 -4.33 -1.11 5.48
CA ALA A 238 -5.00 -0.98 6.78
C ALA A 238 -5.16 -2.33 7.51
N PHE A 239 -4.87 -3.45 6.83
CA PHE A 239 -4.98 -4.81 7.38
C PHE A 239 -3.60 -5.52 7.35
N PRO A 240 -2.57 -4.99 8.04
CA PRO A 240 -1.19 -5.49 7.92
C PRO A 240 -1.05 -6.96 8.32
N ALA A 241 -1.85 -7.44 9.28
CA ALA A 241 -1.86 -8.86 9.66
C ALA A 241 -2.34 -9.79 8.54
N LEU A 242 -3.36 -9.38 7.76
CA LEU A 242 -3.85 -10.15 6.62
C LEU A 242 -2.84 -10.10 5.47
N VAL A 243 -2.28 -8.92 5.19
CA VAL A 243 -1.23 -8.75 4.18
C VAL A 243 -0.04 -9.66 4.49
N LYS A 244 0.44 -9.66 5.74
CA LYS A 244 1.52 -10.54 6.17
C LYS A 244 1.16 -12.02 5.99
N ARG A 245 -0.01 -12.46 6.46
CA ARG A 245 -0.49 -13.84 6.29
C ARG A 245 -0.53 -14.25 4.81
N ALA A 246 -0.93 -13.33 3.92
CA ALA A 246 -1.02 -13.59 2.49
C ALA A 246 0.36 -13.73 1.85
N LEU A 247 1.31 -12.86 2.22
CA LEU A 247 2.70 -12.94 1.78
C LEU A 247 3.37 -14.22 2.28
N ASP A 248 3.24 -14.53 3.58
CA ASP A 248 3.80 -15.75 4.19
C ASP A 248 3.30 -17.02 3.44
N ALA A 249 2.02 -17.05 3.05
CA ALA A 249 1.41 -18.17 2.33
C ALA A 249 1.92 -18.36 0.88
N THR A 250 2.61 -17.37 0.30
CA THR A 250 3.20 -17.51 -1.05
C THR A 250 4.57 -18.19 -1.06
N ASN A 251 5.22 -18.33 0.10
CA ASN A 251 6.63 -18.69 0.23
C ASN A 251 7.60 -17.77 -0.53
N VAL A 252 7.18 -16.53 -0.85
CA VAL A 252 8.05 -15.50 -1.43
C VAL A 252 8.66 -14.68 -0.30
N VAL A 253 9.97 -14.38 -0.40
CA VAL A 253 10.65 -13.53 0.59
C VAL A 253 10.13 -12.09 0.45
N ALA A 254 9.34 -11.65 1.44
CA ALA A 254 8.73 -10.33 1.47
C ALA A 254 9.25 -9.43 2.62
N LEU A 255 9.89 -10.01 3.63
CA LEU A 255 10.58 -9.23 4.67
C LEU A 255 11.74 -8.45 4.05
N PRO A 256 12.01 -7.21 4.49
CA PRO A 256 13.15 -6.46 3.97
C PRO A 256 14.45 -7.08 4.50
N SER A 257 15.56 -6.87 3.80
CA SER A 257 16.90 -7.12 4.36
C SER A 257 17.56 -5.78 4.67
N VAL A 258 18.21 -5.66 5.82
CA VAL A 258 18.89 -4.42 6.21
C VAL A 258 20.28 -4.72 6.77
N THR A 259 21.26 -3.90 6.40
CA THR A 259 22.62 -3.96 6.92
C THR A 259 22.98 -2.62 7.57
N THR A 260 23.40 -2.67 8.83
CA THR A 260 24.01 -1.52 9.52
C THR A 260 25.44 -1.34 9.01
N ALA A 261 25.76 -0.17 8.47
CA ALA A 261 27.13 0.18 8.07
C ALA A 261 27.77 1.10 9.13
N SER A 262 29.06 1.40 8.99
CA SER A 262 29.78 2.28 9.93
C SER A 262 29.23 3.70 9.92
N ALA A 263 29.21 4.34 11.09
CA ALA A 263 28.90 5.77 11.16
C ALA A 263 30.01 6.59 10.48
N VAL A 264 29.63 7.69 9.84
CA VAL A 264 30.53 8.62 9.16
C VAL A 264 30.32 10.05 9.67
N ALA A 265 31.21 10.96 9.28
CA ALA A 265 31.15 12.37 9.68
C ALA A 265 30.94 12.57 11.19
N ILE A 266 31.65 11.78 12.00
CA ILE A 266 31.55 11.81 13.47
C ILE A 266 32.15 13.12 14.00
N ARG A 267 31.37 13.85 14.78
CA ARG A 267 31.73 15.12 15.42
C ARG A 267 31.56 15.03 16.94
N THR A 268 31.73 16.17 17.62
CA THR A 268 31.60 16.30 19.07
C THR A 268 30.18 16.02 19.57
N THR A 269 29.15 16.41 18.81
CA THR A 269 27.75 16.31 19.21
C THR A 269 26.83 15.69 18.16
N ASN A 270 27.38 15.17 17.06
CA ASN A 270 26.60 14.51 16.02
C ASN A 270 27.43 13.47 15.25
N ALA A 271 26.74 12.57 14.55
CA ALA A 271 27.29 11.63 13.59
C ALA A 271 26.24 11.28 12.53
N ILE A 272 26.67 10.82 11.36
CA ILE A 272 25.78 10.28 10.33
C ILE A 272 25.79 8.75 10.41
N LEU A 273 24.63 8.18 10.68
CA LEU A 273 24.42 6.73 10.71
C LEU A 273 24.08 6.26 9.30
N THR A 274 24.72 5.20 8.83
CA THR A 274 24.57 4.71 7.45
C THR A 274 24.16 3.25 7.42
N GLY A 275 23.45 2.86 6.37
CA GLY A 275 22.97 1.49 6.17
C GLY A 275 22.57 1.22 4.73
N THR A 276 22.29 -0.05 4.43
CA THR A 276 21.73 -0.48 3.15
C THR A 276 20.49 -1.33 3.38
N VAL A 277 19.50 -1.20 2.49
CA VAL A 277 18.24 -1.96 2.56
C VAL A 277 17.90 -2.56 1.19
N ILE A 278 17.33 -3.77 1.19
CA ILE A 278 16.58 -4.33 0.06
C ILE A 278 15.14 -4.49 0.53
N ALA A 279 14.22 -3.81 -0.15
CA ALA A 279 12.83 -3.67 0.27
C ALA A 279 11.93 -4.84 -0.16
N ASN A 280 12.43 -5.73 -1.02
CA ASN A 280 11.72 -6.90 -1.58
C ASN A 280 10.35 -6.53 -2.19
N ASN A 281 10.33 -5.45 -2.97
CA ASN A 281 9.17 -4.91 -3.70
C ASN A 281 7.98 -4.46 -2.82
N LEU A 282 8.17 -4.37 -1.51
CA LEU A 282 7.22 -3.72 -0.60
C LEU A 282 7.78 -2.38 -0.16
N LEU A 283 6.91 -1.37 -0.08
CA LEU A 283 7.29 -0.07 0.47
C LEU A 283 7.82 -0.26 1.91
N THR A 284 9.07 0.11 2.14
CA THR A 284 9.82 -0.19 3.35
C THR A 284 10.32 1.11 3.98
N THR A 285 9.93 1.38 5.22
CA THR A 285 10.46 2.49 6.01
C THR A 285 11.74 2.04 6.70
N THR A 286 12.80 2.85 6.62
CA THR A 286 14.07 2.60 7.31
C THR A 286 14.28 3.57 8.45
N SER A 287 14.94 3.08 9.51
CA SER A 287 15.29 3.89 10.67
C SER A 287 16.61 3.42 11.30
N PHE A 288 17.16 4.21 12.20
CA PHE A 288 18.26 3.80 13.06
C PHE A 288 17.84 3.89 14.52
N THR A 289 18.17 2.87 15.31
CA THR A 289 18.05 2.91 16.78
C THR A 289 19.44 2.99 17.38
N TYR A 290 19.69 3.94 18.29
CA TYR A 290 20.97 4.09 18.97
C TYR A 290 20.81 4.37 20.46
N GLY A 291 21.83 4.01 21.24
CA GLY A 291 21.85 4.16 22.70
C GLY A 291 23.26 3.96 23.27
N LEU A 292 23.36 4.02 24.61
CA LEU A 292 24.65 3.90 25.30
C LEU A 292 25.01 2.47 25.69
N GLN A 293 24.05 1.55 25.67
CA GLN A 293 24.28 0.15 26.05
C GLN A 293 24.63 -0.71 24.81
N PRO A 294 25.62 -1.62 24.91
CA PRO A 294 26.08 -2.43 23.79
C PRO A 294 25.01 -3.27 23.09
N ASP A 295 23.99 -3.69 23.82
CA ASP A 295 22.88 -4.51 23.36
C ASP A 295 21.61 -3.69 23.06
N LEU A 296 21.67 -2.37 23.20
CA LEU A 296 20.53 -1.45 23.08
C LEU A 296 19.38 -1.77 24.05
N SER A 297 19.66 -2.40 25.20
CA SER A 297 18.65 -2.72 26.23
C SER A 297 18.21 -1.52 27.08
N GLY A 298 19.02 -0.46 27.11
CA GLY A 298 18.77 0.75 27.89
C GLY A 298 17.89 1.77 27.18
N ALA A 299 17.99 3.04 27.60
CA ALA A 299 17.36 4.13 26.89
C ALA A 299 17.95 4.25 25.46
N VAL A 300 17.06 4.25 24.47
CA VAL A 300 17.41 4.34 23.05
C VAL A 300 16.64 5.48 22.39
N THR A 301 17.20 5.99 21.30
CA THR A 301 16.54 6.92 20.38
C THR A 301 16.40 6.27 19.02
N THR A 302 15.24 6.41 18.39
CA THR A 302 14.99 5.96 17.01
C THR A 302 14.82 7.17 16.10
N ILE A 303 15.54 7.18 14.99
CA ILE A 303 15.47 8.22 13.96
C ILE A 303 14.98 7.57 12.67
N GLU A 304 13.83 8.02 12.18
CA GLU A 304 13.33 7.67 10.85
C GLU A 304 14.26 8.28 9.79
N ALA A 305 14.57 7.50 8.75
CA ALA A 305 15.43 7.91 7.65
C ALA A 305 14.60 8.16 6.39
N THR A 306 14.39 7.12 5.58
CA THR A 306 13.69 7.24 4.29
C THR A 306 12.78 6.05 4.06
N THR A 307 11.82 6.22 3.15
CA THR A 307 11.03 5.11 2.64
C THR A 307 11.59 4.67 1.28
N ILE A 308 11.83 3.38 1.12
CA ILE A 308 12.45 2.77 -0.06
C ILE A 308 11.54 1.64 -0.57
N ALA A 309 11.47 1.47 -1.89
CA ALA A 309 10.78 0.37 -2.55
C ALA A 309 11.70 -0.35 -3.54
N GLY A 310 11.22 -1.45 -4.11
CA GLY A 310 11.94 -2.23 -5.12
C GLY A 310 12.81 -3.34 -4.54
N ASN A 311 13.62 -3.96 -5.41
CA ASN A 311 14.43 -5.14 -5.09
C ASN A 311 15.94 -4.90 -5.19
N THR A 312 16.36 -3.64 -5.28
CA THR A 312 17.77 -3.25 -5.37
C THR A 312 18.28 -2.76 -4.03
N ALA A 313 19.51 -3.16 -3.68
CA ALA A 313 20.19 -2.66 -2.50
C ALA A 313 20.34 -1.13 -2.60
N THR A 314 19.75 -0.42 -1.65
CA THR A 314 19.69 1.04 -1.62
C THR A 314 20.29 1.55 -0.32
N ALA A 315 21.24 2.47 -0.42
CA ALA A 315 21.85 3.10 0.75
C ALA A 315 20.89 4.13 1.37
N PHE A 316 20.94 4.27 2.69
CA PHE A 316 20.23 5.31 3.42
C PHE A 316 21.04 5.78 4.63
N GLU A 317 20.74 6.99 5.09
CA GLU A 317 21.43 7.61 6.20
C GLU A 317 20.49 8.48 7.07
N ALA A 318 20.90 8.73 8.31
CA ALA A 318 20.23 9.68 9.20
C ALA A 318 21.25 10.35 10.14
N ALA A 319 21.00 11.61 10.49
CA ALA A 319 21.84 12.36 11.41
C ALA A 319 21.43 12.12 12.87
N ALA A 320 22.32 11.54 13.67
CA ALA A 320 22.20 11.53 15.13
C ALA A 320 22.76 12.84 15.68
N ILE A 321 21.96 13.61 16.41
CA ILE A 321 22.30 14.95 16.92
C ILE A 321 22.16 15.01 18.44
N ASN A 322 22.65 16.10 19.04
CA ASN A 322 22.64 16.34 20.49
C ASN A 322 23.33 15.22 21.30
N LEU A 323 24.39 14.66 20.73
CA LEU A 323 25.20 13.63 21.36
C LEU A 323 26.16 14.24 22.39
N VAL A 324 26.52 13.45 23.40
CA VAL A 324 27.50 13.84 24.43
C VAL A 324 28.91 13.66 23.86
N PRO A 325 29.84 14.64 24.04
CA PRO A 325 31.23 14.51 23.59
C PRO A 325 31.98 13.34 24.25
N GLY A 326 32.94 12.76 23.53
CA GLY A 326 33.81 11.67 24.02
C GLY A 326 33.05 10.40 24.45
N THR A 327 31.84 10.18 23.93
CA THR A 327 30.92 9.13 24.38
C THR A 327 30.71 8.08 23.30
N THR A 328 30.79 6.81 23.67
CA THR A 328 30.51 5.68 22.77
C THR A 328 29.01 5.43 22.70
N TYR A 329 28.50 5.41 21.47
CA TYR A 329 27.12 5.06 21.14
C TYR A 329 27.11 3.76 20.32
N TYR A 330 26.16 2.90 20.64
CA TYR A 330 25.86 1.69 19.90
C TYR A 330 24.62 1.96 19.05
N PHE A 331 24.55 1.41 17.85
CA PHE A 331 23.41 1.62 16.96
C PHE A 331 23.18 0.46 16.01
N ARG A 332 21.96 0.35 15.51
CA ARG A 332 21.57 -0.57 14.44
C ARG A 332 20.63 0.11 13.46
N ALA A 333 20.68 -0.34 12.21
CA ALA A 333 19.66 -0.05 11.21
C ALA A 333 18.43 -0.95 11.40
N ASN A 334 17.24 -0.43 11.16
CA ASN A 334 16.00 -1.20 11.09
C ASN A 334 15.29 -0.92 9.75
N ALA A 335 14.56 -1.90 9.26
CA ALA A 335 13.70 -1.77 8.09
C ALA A 335 12.35 -2.44 8.37
N THR A 336 11.26 -1.73 8.08
CA THR A 336 9.89 -2.19 8.32
C THR A 336 9.06 -2.06 7.05
N ASN A 337 8.43 -3.15 6.65
CA ASN A 337 7.41 -3.16 5.59
C ASN A 337 6.19 -3.99 6.04
N LEU A 338 5.21 -4.19 5.15
CA LEU A 338 3.98 -4.92 5.47
C LEU A 338 4.20 -6.43 5.76
N ALA A 339 5.36 -7.00 5.44
CA ALA A 339 5.72 -8.36 5.84
C ALA A 339 6.33 -8.42 7.25
N GLY A 340 6.84 -7.30 7.78
CA GLY A 340 7.38 -7.18 9.14
C GLY A 340 8.60 -6.29 9.24
N THR A 341 9.28 -6.38 10.39
CA THR A 341 10.47 -5.60 10.72
C THR A 341 11.71 -6.49 10.80
N VAL A 342 12.82 -6.04 10.22
CA VAL A 342 14.14 -6.64 10.37
C VAL A 342 15.11 -5.61 10.93
N SER A 343 15.95 -6.03 11.87
CA SER A 343 17.03 -5.22 12.44
C SER A 343 18.38 -5.76 11.99
N GLY A 344 19.28 -4.86 11.63
CA GLY A 344 20.67 -5.19 11.31
C GLY A 344 21.50 -5.46 12.56
N ALA A 345 22.77 -5.80 12.34
CA ALA A 345 23.74 -5.95 13.43
C ALA A 345 23.94 -4.64 14.20
N ILE A 346 24.21 -4.76 15.50
CA ILE A 346 24.61 -3.60 16.31
C ILE A 346 26.08 -3.28 16.01
N THR A 347 26.37 -2.01 15.76
CA THR A 347 27.72 -1.48 15.62
C THR A 347 27.90 -0.30 16.58
N GLN A 348 29.07 0.34 16.62
CA GLN A 348 29.33 1.45 17.52
C GLN A 348 30.15 2.56 16.87
N PHE A 349 30.07 3.76 17.44
CA PHE A 349 30.96 4.88 17.17
C PHE A 349 31.18 5.68 18.46
N THR A 350 32.26 6.46 18.51
CA THR A 350 32.57 7.34 19.65
C THR A 350 32.63 8.78 19.15
N THR A 351 31.84 9.67 19.75
CA THR A 351 31.89 11.10 19.42
C THR A 351 33.27 11.69 19.73
N LEU A 352 33.63 12.75 19.01
CA LEU A 352 34.86 13.47 19.32
C LEU A 352 34.77 14.09 20.72
N GLY A 353 35.92 14.22 21.39
CA GLY A 353 36.02 14.88 22.68
C GLY A 353 35.60 16.36 22.67
N GLY A 354 35.31 16.90 23.84
CA GLY A 354 35.02 18.33 24.01
C GLY A 354 36.28 19.19 23.94
N PRO A 355 36.16 20.53 23.86
CA PRO A 355 37.33 21.41 24.05
C PRO A 355 37.96 21.15 25.43
N PRO A 356 39.30 21.14 25.53
CA PRO A 356 39.96 20.93 26.81
C PRO A 356 39.64 22.08 27.77
N ILE A 357 39.54 21.75 29.06
CA ILE A 357 39.23 22.71 30.13
C ILE A 357 40.51 22.95 30.92
N VAL A 358 40.93 24.21 31.02
CA VAL A 358 42.07 24.63 31.83
C VAL A 358 41.57 25.35 33.07
N THR A 359 42.05 24.93 34.23
CA THR A 359 41.81 25.60 35.51
C THR A 359 43.14 26.05 36.08
N SER A 360 43.35 27.36 36.19
CA SER A 360 44.49 27.93 36.92
C SER A 360 44.24 27.82 38.42
N SER A 361 45.27 27.42 39.17
CA SER A 361 45.30 27.60 40.61
C SER A 361 45.93 28.95 40.98
N ASP A 362 45.70 29.40 42.21
CA ASP A 362 46.36 30.60 42.73
C ASP A 362 47.88 30.49 42.60
N ALA A 363 48.52 31.61 42.26
CA ALA A 363 49.97 31.69 42.23
C ALA A 363 50.52 31.48 43.65
N SER A 364 51.56 30.67 43.76
CA SER A 364 52.25 30.36 45.02
C SER A 364 53.70 30.82 44.97
N SER A 365 54.38 30.82 46.13
CA SER A 365 55.80 31.19 46.23
C SER A 365 56.12 32.56 45.60
N ILE A 366 55.28 33.55 45.90
CA ILE A 366 55.39 34.89 45.31
C ILE A 366 56.56 35.64 45.97
N ALA A 367 57.53 36.04 45.16
CA ALA A 367 58.69 36.86 45.53
C ALA A 367 58.73 38.15 44.69
N SER A 368 59.74 38.99 44.88
CA SER A 368 59.87 40.27 44.16
C SER A 368 60.04 40.13 42.65
N ASP A 369 60.50 38.98 42.17
CA ASP A 369 60.84 38.72 40.77
C ASP A 369 60.38 37.34 40.26
N SER A 370 59.64 36.58 41.07
CA SER A 370 59.19 35.23 40.71
C SER A 370 57.88 34.85 41.39
N ALA A 371 57.15 33.93 40.75
CA ALA A 371 55.99 33.25 41.30
C ALA A 371 55.83 31.90 40.59
N VAL A 372 55.21 30.93 41.28
CA VAL A 372 54.84 29.64 40.68
C VAL A 372 53.37 29.69 40.30
N VAL A 373 53.07 29.60 39.01
CA VAL A 373 51.70 29.43 38.49
C VAL A 373 51.50 27.96 38.18
N ALA A 374 50.48 27.37 38.78
CA ALA A 374 50.07 26.01 38.49
C ALA A 374 48.65 26.00 37.90
N GLY A 375 48.31 24.90 37.25
CA GLY A 375 46.98 24.66 36.72
C GLY A 375 46.79 23.20 36.37
N THR A 376 45.54 22.80 36.17
CA THR A 376 45.17 21.46 35.69
C THR A 376 44.53 21.58 34.32
N VAL A 377 44.85 20.62 33.44
CA VAL A 377 44.25 20.50 32.10
C VAL A 377 43.40 19.24 32.07
N ASN A 378 42.11 19.38 31.79
CA ASN A 378 41.25 18.27 31.40
C ASN A 378 41.23 18.21 29.87
N ALA A 379 41.83 17.17 29.30
CA ALA A 379 41.95 16.98 27.86
C ALA A 379 40.61 16.64 27.17
N SER A 380 39.52 16.38 27.91
CA SER A 380 38.16 16.14 27.39
C SER A 380 38.09 15.13 26.22
N SER A 381 38.92 14.09 26.26
CA SER A 381 39.03 13.05 25.23
C SER A 381 39.55 13.52 23.85
N VAL A 382 40.31 14.62 23.82
CA VAL A 382 41.10 15.08 22.66
C VAL A 382 42.58 15.19 23.01
N SER A 383 43.47 14.92 22.04
CA SER A 383 44.91 15.14 22.23
C SER A 383 45.17 16.62 22.51
N THR A 384 45.81 16.91 23.65
CA THR A 384 46.04 18.28 24.14
C THR A 384 47.53 18.43 24.48
N GLN A 385 48.15 19.51 24.01
CA GLN A 385 49.51 19.90 24.40
C GLN A 385 49.41 21.02 25.44
N ALA A 386 50.17 20.91 26.53
CA ALA A 386 50.19 21.83 27.66
C ALA A 386 51.45 22.71 27.64
#